data_AF-A0A960BSQ4-F1
#
_entry.id   AF-A0A960BSQ4-F1
#
_cell.length_a   1.000
_cell.length_b   1.000
_cell.length_c   1.000
_cell.angle_alpha   90.00
_cell.angle_beta   90.00
_cell.angle_gamma   90.00
#
_symmetry.space_group_name_H-M   'P 1'
#
loop_
_entity.id
_entity.type
_entity.pdbx_description
1 polymer ?
#
loop_
_entity_poly.entity_id
_entity_poly.type
_entity_poly.pdbx_seq_one_letter_code
_entity_poly.pdbx_strand_id
1 'polypeptide(L)'
;MSEVRTFGGWRERRGFGVAGLSGPQTAGALGAVLAALALAMVRPQVLAWLAVPVGGLFSLVMVRVRGDSLAGLLERRVRILRVGGIRHPDRAAPLPGVLSALHIIDVADAAGNEVGLVWLPGSGVTALVPVEPLGVELVAEDQAQAWLQAWSDWLSHLGYLSEVSRVAVTVHSGPAPRPPHGDVPSGVAGSIMAAMAADGLHTRTRTVLSLTVSADQKSDVPAACASVLDLLSGLDPLSRCGVAVLPAMGSTDVALWLRQAFDPWLADLIAAPTDMGPTAVQETWGTYRHDGAVSACYSWHEP
;
A
#
# COMPACT_ATOMS: atom_id res chain seq x y z
N MET A 1 -16.74 -33.50 -8.42
CA MET A 1 -15.50 -32.80 -8.02
C MET A 1 -15.80 -31.32 -8.18
N SER A 2 -16.07 -30.61 -7.08
CA SER A 2 -16.29 -29.17 -7.08
C SER A 2 -15.00 -28.47 -7.50
N GLU A 3 -15.11 -27.53 -8.43
CA GLU A 3 -13.99 -26.71 -8.88
C GLU A 3 -13.48 -25.88 -7.70
N VAL A 4 -12.22 -26.09 -7.31
CA VAL A 4 -11.57 -25.32 -6.24
C VAL A 4 -11.47 -23.87 -6.71
N ARG A 5 -12.26 -22.98 -6.09
CA ARG A 5 -12.20 -21.55 -6.39
C ARG A 5 -10.90 -20.99 -5.82
N THR A 6 -9.89 -20.79 -6.66
CA THR A 6 -8.66 -20.11 -6.28
C THR A 6 -8.88 -18.60 -6.30
N PHE A 7 -8.81 -17.95 -5.14
CA PHE A 7 -8.97 -16.50 -4.99
C PHE A 7 -7.69 -15.69 -5.27
N GLY A 8 -6.80 -16.20 -6.13
CA GLY A 8 -5.48 -15.61 -6.37
C GLY A 8 -5.04 -15.78 -7.82
N GLY A 9 -5.61 -14.99 -8.72
CA GLY A 9 -5.27 -15.00 -10.14
C GLY A 9 -4.00 -14.19 -10.44
N TRP A 10 -2.82 -14.76 -10.19
CA TRP A 10 -1.56 -14.18 -10.67
C TRP A 10 -1.55 -14.16 -12.20
N ARG A 11 -1.76 -12.99 -12.80
CA ARG A 11 -1.63 -12.80 -14.24
C ARG A 11 -0.82 -11.54 -14.53
N GLU A 12 0.10 -11.67 -15.48
CA GLU A 12 0.95 -10.56 -15.92
C GLU A 12 0.11 -9.46 -16.57
N ARG A 13 0.52 -8.21 -16.36
CA ARG A 13 -0.17 -7.00 -16.83
C ARG A 13 -0.47 -7.07 -18.34
N ARG A 14 -1.75 -7.16 -18.69
CA ARG A 14 -2.25 -6.95 -20.06
C ARG A 14 -3.03 -5.64 -20.06
N GLY A 15 -2.64 -4.70 -20.91
CA GLY A 15 -3.41 -3.46 -21.11
C GLY A 15 -4.72 -3.74 -21.85
N PHE A 16 -5.71 -2.90 -21.59
CA PHE A 16 -7.08 -2.99 -22.11
C PHE A 16 -7.22 -2.82 -23.64
N GLY A 17 -6.15 -2.51 -24.36
CA GLY A 17 -6.13 -2.25 -25.80
C GLY A 17 -5.74 -3.46 -26.65
N VAL A 18 -5.67 -3.24 -27.96
CA VAL A 18 -5.30 -4.26 -28.95
C VAL A 18 -3.91 -4.82 -28.62
N ALA A 19 -3.79 -6.15 -28.57
CA ALA A 19 -2.55 -6.87 -28.23
C ALA A 19 -1.96 -6.51 -26.83
N GLY A 20 -2.79 -6.08 -25.89
CA GLY A 20 -2.38 -5.83 -24.50
C GLY A 20 -1.84 -4.41 -24.25
N LEU A 21 -1.94 -3.49 -25.21
CA LEU A 21 -1.49 -2.09 -25.06
C LEU A 21 -2.40 -1.27 -24.12
N SER A 22 -1.92 -0.18 -23.53
CA SER A 22 -2.82 0.78 -22.86
C SER A 22 -3.60 1.62 -23.90
N GLY A 23 -4.74 2.21 -23.50
CA GLY A 23 -5.55 3.07 -24.39
C GLY A 23 -4.73 4.18 -25.07
N PRO A 24 -3.92 4.96 -24.32
CA PRO A 24 -3.07 5.99 -24.91
C PRO A 24 -2.00 5.44 -25.86
N GLN A 25 -1.43 4.27 -25.56
CA GLN A 25 -0.42 3.63 -26.42
C GLN A 25 -1.02 3.13 -27.73
N THR A 26 -2.23 2.60 -27.68
CA THR A 26 -2.96 2.16 -28.88
C THR A 26 -3.29 3.35 -29.78
N ALA A 27 -3.78 4.45 -29.19
CA ALA A 27 -4.05 5.69 -29.91
C ALA A 27 -2.77 6.28 -30.54
N GLY A 28 -1.66 6.28 -29.80
CA GLY A 28 -0.36 6.73 -30.31
C GLY A 28 0.17 5.87 -31.45
N ALA A 29 0.08 4.55 -31.33
CA ALA A 29 0.50 3.61 -32.39
C ALA A 29 -0.35 3.77 -33.66
N LEU A 30 -1.68 3.87 -33.51
CA LEU A 30 -2.59 4.10 -34.62
C LEU A 30 -2.32 5.46 -35.29
N GLY A 31 -2.14 6.51 -34.50
CA GLY A 31 -1.79 7.84 -35.00
C GLY A 31 -0.49 7.85 -35.80
N ALA A 32 0.53 7.12 -35.34
CA ALA A 32 1.80 6.99 -36.06
C ALA A 32 1.65 6.26 -37.39
N VAL A 33 0.86 5.17 -37.43
CA VAL A 33 0.57 4.44 -38.66
C VAL A 33 -0.20 5.31 -39.65
N LEU A 34 -1.23 6.03 -39.18
CA LEU A 34 -2.02 6.95 -40.01
C LEU A 34 -1.17 8.10 -40.56
N ALA A 35 -0.30 8.69 -39.74
CA ALA A 35 0.62 9.74 -40.16
C ALA A 35 1.62 9.23 -41.21
N ALA A 36 2.17 8.03 -41.02
CA ALA A 36 3.05 7.39 -42.00
C ALA A 36 2.33 7.13 -43.32
N LEU A 37 1.07 6.68 -43.28
CA LEU A 37 0.25 6.45 -44.47
C LEU A 37 -0.04 7.76 -45.22
N ALA A 38 -0.44 8.82 -44.49
CA ALA A 38 -0.70 10.13 -45.07
C ALA A 38 0.55 10.72 -45.74
N LEU A 39 1.72 10.58 -45.11
CA LEU A 39 2.97 11.09 -45.65
C LEU A 39 3.46 10.29 -46.86
N ALA A 40 3.20 8.99 -46.89
CA ALA A 40 3.45 8.12 -48.05
C ALA A 40 2.62 8.53 -49.27
N MET A 41 1.37 8.98 -49.07
CA MET A 41 0.50 9.46 -50.15
C MET A 41 1.00 10.76 -50.78
N VAL A 42 1.66 11.63 -50.00
CA VAL A 42 2.17 12.92 -50.51
C VAL A 42 3.53 12.76 -51.19
N ARG A 43 4.45 11.96 -50.62
CA ARG A 43 5.77 11.70 -51.20
C ARG A 43 6.24 10.26 -50.96
N PRO A 44 6.10 9.34 -51.93
CA PRO A 44 6.44 7.93 -51.74
C PRO A 44 7.94 7.69 -51.50
N GLN A 45 8.81 8.59 -51.98
CA GLN A 45 10.27 8.50 -51.77
C GLN A 45 10.69 8.72 -50.31
N VAL A 46 9.83 9.34 -49.49
CA VAL A 46 10.12 9.61 -48.06
C VAL A 46 9.81 8.38 -47.20
N LEU A 47 9.08 7.38 -47.73
CA LEU A 47 8.69 6.17 -47.02
C LEU A 47 9.90 5.40 -46.46
N ALA A 48 10.97 5.27 -47.24
CA ALA A 48 12.19 4.58 -46.81
C ALA A 48 12.89 5.29 -45.64
N TRP A 49 12.84 6.62 -45.61
CA TRP A 49 13.41 7.44 -44.54
C TRP A 49 12.53 7.43 -43.27
N LEU A 50 11.22 7.29 -43.42
CA LEU A 50 10.26 7.18 -42.32
C LEU A 50 10.19 5.79 -41.68
N ALA A 51 10.61 4.75 -42.40
CA ALA A 51 10.59 3.38 -41.88
C ALA A 51 11.43 3.23 -40.59
N VAL A 52 12.55 3.95 -40.49
CA VAL A 52 13.43 3.93 -39.31
C VAL A 52 12.77 4.57 -38.08
N PRO A 53 12.27 5.82 -38.10
CA PRO A 53 11.62 6.42 -36.93
C PRO A 53 10.29 5.73 -36.59
N VAL A 54 9.51 5.28 -37.58
CA VAL A 54 8.25 4.56 -37.33
C VAL A 54 8.53 3.18 -36.75
N GLY A 55 9.51 2.45 -37.27
CA GLY A 55 9.95 1.17 -36.72
C GLY A 55 10.52 1.31 -35.30
N GLY A 56 11.29 2.37 -35.04
CA GLY A 56 11.78 2.70 -33.71
C GLY A 56 10.66 3.00 -32.71
N LEU A 57 9.67 3.81 -33.12
CA LEU A 57 8.49 4.09 -32.31
C LEU A 57 7.66 2.83 -32.05
N PHE A 58 7.48 2.00 -33.07
CA PHE A 58 6.77 0.72 -32.96
C PHE A 58 7.50 -0.24 -32.01
N SER A 59 8.83 -0.33 -32.11
CA SER A 59 9.66 -1.09 -31.16
C SER A 59 9.54 -0.55 -29.74
N LEU A 60 9.45 0.78 -29.57
CA LEU A 60 9.32 1.41 -28.25
C LEU A 60 7.99 1.07 -27.56
N VAL A 61 6.94 0.85 -28.35
CA VAL A 61 5.59 0.54 -27.88
C VAL A 61 5.38 -0.96 -27.70
N MET A 62 5.95 -1.78 -28.59
CA MET A 62 5.73 -3.22 -28.63
C MET A 62 6.70 -4.03 -27.77
N VAL A 63 7.95 -3.60 -27.62
CA VAL A 63 8.91 -4.31 -26.77
C VAL A 63 8.56 -4.06 -25.31
N ARG A 64 8.19 -5.14 -24.62
CA ARG A 64 7.89 -5.14 -23.19
C ARG A 64 9.06 -5.69 -22.41
N VAL A 65 9.42 -4.99 -21.35
CA VAL A 65 10.35 -5.47 -20.34
C VAL A 65 9.59 -5.49 -19.02
N ARG A 66 9.35 -6.70 -18.47
CA ARG A 66 8.61 -6.91 -17.21
C ARG A 66 7.19 -6.31 -17.20
N GLY A 67 6.45 -6.45 -18.32
CA GLY A 67 5.08 -5.97 -18.44
C GLY A 67 4.91 -4.48 -18.75
N ASP A 68 5.99 -3.68 -18.72
CA ASP A 68 5.99 -2.27 -19.15
C ASP A 68 6.58 -2.11 -20.55
N SER A 69 5.97 -1.26 -21.38
CA SER A 69 6.55 -0.83 -22.66
C SER A 69 7.80 0.02 -22.44
N LEU A 70 8.77 -0.03 -23.36
CA LEU A 70 9.95 0.85 -23.34
C LEU A 70 9.58 2.35 -23.27
N ALA A 71 8.46 2.75 -23.90
CA ALA A 71 7.92 4.10 -23.82
C ALA A 71 7.57 4.53 -22.39
N GLY A 72 6.91 3.64 -21.63
CA GLY A 72 6.57 3.87 -20.22
C GLY A 72 7.81 3.94 -19.31
N LEU A 73 8.84 3.13 -19.60
CA LEU A 73 10.13 3.21 -18.90
C LEU A 73 10.84 4.54 -19.19
N LEU A 74 10.77 5.05 -20.42
CA LEU A 74 11.33 6.36 -20.79
C LEU A 74 10.59 7.52 -20.13
N GLU A 75 9.25 7.52 -20.17
CA GLU A 75 8.44 8.59 -19.57
C GLU A 75 8.70 8.68 -18.06
N ARG A 76 8.70 7.54 -17.37
CA ARG A 76 8.98 7.49 -15.93
C ARG A 76 10.43 7.89 -15.64
N ARG A 77 11.39 7.63 -16.54
CA ARG A 77 12.80 8.06 -16.39
C ARG A 77 12.96 9.57 -16.58
N VAL A 78 12.26 10.15 -17.54
CA VAL A 78 12.20 11.61 -17.71
C VAL A 78 11.56 12.27 -16.50
N ARG A 79 10.49 11.70 -15.95
CA ARG A 79 9.84 12.19 -14.72
C ARG A 79 10.81 12.20 -13.53
N ILE A 80 11.53 11.12 -13.29
CA ILE A 80 12.50 11.02 -12.18
C ILE A 80 13.69 11.97 -12.39
N LEU A 81 14.19 12.09 -13.62
CA LEU A 81 15.26 13.05 -13.94
C LEU A 81 14.82 14.51 -13.76
N ARG A 82 13.54 14.83 -14.03
CA ARG A 82 12.98 16.17 -13.81
C ARG A 82 12.72 16.48 -12.35
N VAL A 83 12.32 15.48 -11.55
CA VAL A 83 12.07 15.65 -10.12
C VAL A 83 13.40 15.72 -9.34
N GLY A 84 14.46 15.11 -9.87
CA GLY A 84 15.76 15.01 -9.19
C GLY A 84 15.63 14.07 -7.98
N GLY A 85 16.60 13.17 -7.78
CA GLY A 85 16.60 12.35 -6.57
C GLY A 85 16.72 13.28 -5.35
N ILE A 86 15.62 13.52 -4.65
CA ILE A 86 15.61 14.43 -3.52
C ILE A 86 16.34 13.73 -2.37
N ARG A 87 17.59 14.11 -2.15
CA ARG A 87 18.26 13.83 -0.89
C ARG A 87 17.74 14.88 0.09
N HIS A 88 17.00 14.44 1.10
CA HIS A 88 16.68 15.27 2.26
C HIS A 88 17.68 14.94 3.37
N PRO A 89 18.77 15.72 3.55
CA PRO A 89 19.64 15.59 4.71
C PRO A 89 19.16 16.57 5.79
N ASP A 90 17.93 16.40 6.28
CA ASP A 90 17.45 17.22 7.39
C ASP A 90 16.78 16.33 8.46
N ARG A 91 17.27 16.46 9.69
CA ARG A 91 16.81 15.70 10.86
C ARG A 91 15.41 16.13 11.31
N ALA A 92 14.96 17.32 10.92
CA ALA A 92 13.65 17.86 11.23
C ALA A 92 12.69 17.83 10.03
N ALA A 93 13.04 17.13 8.95
CA ALA A 93 12.22 17.12 7.75
C ALA A 93 10.87 16.45 8.03
N PRO A 94 9.75 17.06 7.60
CA PRO A 94 8.46 16.37 7.61
C PRO A 94 8.55 15.09 6.77
N LEU A 95 7.60 14.18 7.00
CA LEU A 95 7.49 12.91 6.27
C LEU A 95 7.68 13.11 4.75
N PRO A 96 8.29 12.16 4.04
CA PRO A 96 8.70 12.36 2.66
C PRO A 96 7.51 12.41 1.69
N GLY A 97 7.63 13.23 0.64
CA GLY A 97 6.72 13.24 -0.50
C GLY A 97 5.28 13.60 -0.12
N VAL A 98 4.32 12.75 -0.51
CA VAL A 98 2.88 12.98 -0.24
C VAL A 98 2.57 13.03 1.26
N LEU A 99 3.39 12.39 2.09
CA LEU A 99 3.19 12.36 3.53
C LEU A 99 3.65 13.64 4.22
N SER A 100 4.31 14.59 3.52
CA SER A 100 4.83 15.81 4.15
C SER A 100 3.75 16.71 4.75
N ALA A 101 2.51 16.59 4.25
CA ALA A 101 1.35 17.33 4.73
C ALA A 101 0.52 16.55 5.77
N LEU A 102 1.00 15.39 6.23
CA LEU A 102 0.31 14.56 7.19
C LEU A 102 0.36 15.18 8.59
N HIS A 103 -0.80 15.26 9.23
CA HIS A 103 -0.96 15.72 10.60
C HIS A 103 -1.63 14.63 11.44
N ILE A 104 -1.14 14.40 12.66
CA ILE A 104 -1.83 13.56 13.63
C ILE A 104 -2.69 14.46 14.52
N ILE A 105 -3.95 14.07 14.72
CA ILE A 105 -4.94 14.75 15.55
C ILE A 105 -5.33 13.79 16.66
N ASP A 106 -5.14 14.22 17.89
CA ASP A 106 -5.64 13.51 19.06
C ASP A 106 -7.10 13.86 19.31
N VAL A 107 -7.95 12.83 19.35
CA VAL A 107 -9.36 12.98 19.68
C VAL A 107 -9.74 11.93 20.71
N ALA A 108 -10.50 12.32 21.72
CA ALA A 108 -11.06 11.39 22.68
C ALA A 108 -12.35 10.77 22.15
N ASP A 109 -12.47 9.45 22.24
CA ASP A 109 -13.70 8.72 21.98
C ASP A 109 -14.75 8.99 23.09
N ALA A 110 -16.01 8.61 22.87
CA ALA A 110 -17.10 8.68 23.85
C ALA A 110 -16.78 7.96 25.17
N ALA A 111 -15.92 6.93 25.11
CA ALA A 111 -15.41 6.22 26.29
C ALA A 111 -14.25 6.92 27.01
N GLY A 112 -13.75 8.06 26.49
CA GLY A 112 -12.62 8.81 27.02
C GLY A 112 -11.25 8.24 26.63
N ASN A 113 -11.20 7.26 25.72
CA ASN A 113 -9.95 6.72 25.19
C ASN A 113 -9.35 7.69 24.16
N GLU A 114 -8.04 7.89 24.19
CA GLU A 114 -7.33 8.70 23.19
C GLU A 114 -7.18 7.93 21.88
N VAL A 115 -7.68 8.52 20.79
CA VAL A 115 -7.61 7.98 19.43
C VAL A 115 -6.78 8.93 18.57
N GLY A 116 -5.74 8.39 17.95
CA GLY A 116 -4.88 9.11 17.01
C GLY A 116 -5.46 9.04 15.61
N LEU A 117 -5.98 10.18 15.12
CA LEU A 117 -6.48 10.32 13.76
C LEU A 117 -5.42 10.92 12.85
N VAL A 118 -5.30 10.39 11.64
CA VAL A 118 -4.36 10.87 10.62
C VAL A 118 -5.11 11.75 9.63
N TRP A 119 -4.81 13.04 9.60
CA TRP A 119 -5.33 13.97 8.60
C TRP A 119 -4.32 14.21 7.49
N LEU A 120 -4.74 13.98 6.26
CA LEU A 120 -3.99 14.32 5.06
C LEU A 120 -4.83 15.32 4.22
N PRO A 121 -4.37 16.56 4.02
CA PRO A 121 -5.04 17.55 3.18
C PRO A 121 -5.32 17.02 1.76
N GLY A 122 -6.55 17.17 1.28
CA GLY A 122 -7.00 16.67 -0.02
C GLY A 122 -7.32 15.17 -0.09
N SER A 123 -7.12 14.42 1.00
CA SER A 123 -7.56 13.02 1.10
C SER A 123 -8.64 12.83 2.15
N GLY A 124 -8.44 13.35 3.36
CA GLY A 124 -9.39 13.21 4.45
C GLY A 124 -8.75 12.81 5.79
N VAL A 125 -9.61 12.39 6.71
CA VAL A 125 -9.24 11.95 8.06
C VAL A 125 -9.31 10.43 8.12
N THR A 126 -8.25 9.78 8.61
CA THR A 126 -8.10 8.33 8.64
C THR A 126 -7.86 7.82 10.06
N ALA A 127 -8.63 6.83 10.50
CA ALA A 127 -8.34 6.06 11.70
C ALA A 127 -7.59 4.77 11.37
N LEU A 128 -6.65 4.37 12.22
CA LEU A 128 -5.94 3.10 12.15
C LEU A 128 -6.43 2.18 13.26
N VAL A 129 -7.03 1.06 12.88
CA VAL A 129 -7.60 0.07 13.79
C VAL A 129 -6.83 -1.24 13.64
N PRO A 130 -6.11 -1.69 14.68
CA PRO A 130 -5.47 -2.99 14.63
C PRO A 130 -6.53 -4.10 14.66
N VAL A 131 -6.28 -5.14 13.88
CA VAL A 131 -7.20 -6.25 13.70
C VAL A 131 -6.41 -7.55 13.78
N GLU A 132 -6.87 -8.52 14.57
CA GLU A 132 -6.21 -9.81 14.74
C GLU A 132 -7.01 -10.94 14.08
N PRO A 133 -6.41 -11.84 13.30
CA PRO A 133 -7.13 -12.97 12.72
C PRO A 133 -7.58 -13.96 13.80
N LEU A 134 -8.84 -14.40 13.74
CA LEU A 134 -9.41 -15.43 14.60
C LEU A 134 -8.98 -16.82 14.10
N GLY A 135 -7.73 -17.20 14.38
CA GLY A 135 -7.22 -18.56 14.16
C GLY A 135 -5.82 -18.62 13.58
N VAL A 136 -5.05 -19.63 14.01
CA VAL A 136 -3.67 -19.90 13.57
C VAL A 136 -3.60 -21.18 12.69
N GLU A 137 -4.74 -21.85 12.49
CA GLU A 137 -4.83 -23.16 11.83
C GLU A 137 -5.49 -23.09 10.46
N LEU A 138 -5.33 -24.17 9.68
CA LEU A 138 -6.00 -24.35 8.39
C LEU A 138 -7.51 -24.41 8.59
N VAL A 139 -8.21 -23.43 8.01
CA VAL A 139 -9.65 -23.28 8.11
C VAL A 139 -10.33 -24.14 7.03
N ALA A 140 -11.46 -24.75 7.38
CA ALA A 140 -12.28 -25.48 6.43
C ALA A 140 -12.83 -24.55 5.32
N GLU A 141 -13.03 -25.09 4.12
CA GLU A 141 -13.42 -24.31 2.93
C GLU A 141 -14.75 -23.56 3.10
N ASP A 142 -15.72 -24.18 3.78
CA ASP A 142 -17.03 -23.59 4.10
C ASP A 142 -16.91 -22.39 5.03
N GLN A 143 -16.07 -22.50 6.06
CA GLN A 143 -15.81 -21.41 7.00
C GLN A 143 -15.05 -20.25 6.33
N ALA A 144 -14.08 -20.56 5.46
CA ALA A 144 -13.38 -19.54 4.67
C ALA A 144 -14.34 -18.79 3.72
N GLN A 145 -15.26 -19.51 3.08
CA GLN A 145 -16.29 -18.91 2.22
C GLN A 145 -17.27 -18.03 3.03
N ALA A 146 -17.66 -18.46 4.23
CA ALA A 146 -18.51 -17.67 5.11
C ALA A 146 -17.85 -16.34 5.52
N TRP A 147 -16.55 -16.37 5.84
CA TRP A 147 -15.79 -15.15 6.13
C TRP A 147 -15.69 -14.23 4.92
N LEU A 148 -15.42 -14.79 3.74
CA LEU A 148 -15.36 -14.01 2.50
C LEU A 148 -16.70 -13.33 2.19
N GLN A 149 -17.81 -14.04 2.39
CA GLN A 149 -19.14 -13.47 2.24
C GLN A 149 -19.39 -12.34 3.25
N ALA A 150 -19.01 -12.54 4.52
CA ALA A 150 -19.13 -11.49 5.54
C ALA A 150 -18.29 -10.24 5.20
N TRP A 151 -17.08 -10.42 4.66
CA TRP A 151 -16.27 -9.32 4.14
C TRP A 151 -16.97 -8.58 2.98
N SER A 152 -17.55 -9.32 2.03
CA SER A 152 -18.31 -8.74 0.92
C SER A 152 -19.51 -7.92 1.41
N ASP A 153 -20.28 -8.46 2.36
CA ASP A 153 -21.46 -7.79 2.92
C ASP A 153 -21.07 -6.51 3.66
N TRP A 154 -19.98 -6.56 4.45
CA TRP A 154 -19.47 -5.40 5.17
C TRP A 154 -18.94 -4.31 4.22
N LEU A 155 -18.15 -4.67 3.21
CA LEU A 155 -17.67 -3.71 2.19
C LEU A 155 -18.83 -3.11 1.39
N SER A 156 -19.87 -3.90 1.08
CA SER A 156 -21.07 -3.41 0.40
C SER A 156 -21.83 -2.42 1.27
N HIS A 157 -21.93 -2.67 2.58
CA HIS A 157 -22.54 -1.75 3.53
C HIS A 157 -21.81 -0.40 3.57
N LEU A 158 -20.48 -0.41 3.61
CA LEU A 158 -19.67 0.81 3.58
C LEU A 158 -19.88 1.62 2.29
N GLY A 159 -20.19 0.97 1.17
CA GLY A 159 -20.52 1.64 -0.09
C GLY A 159 -21.80 2.48 -0.05
N TYR A 160 -22.70 2.25 0.92
CA TYR A 160 -23.89 3.08 1.14
C TYR A 160 -23.61 4.30 2.03
N LEU A 161 -22.48 4.33 2.73
CA LEU A 161 -22.10 5.43 3.60
C LEU A 161 -21.37 6.49 2.77
N SER A 162 -22.05 7.59 2.46
CA SER A 162 -21.49 8.67 1.62
C SER A 162 -20.26 9.36 2.20
N GLU A 163 -20.05 9.22 3.52
CA GLU A 163 -18.94 9.82 4.25
C GLU A 163 -17.64 9.02 4.10
N VAL A 164 -17.74 7.70 3.87
CA VAL A 164 -16.60 6.80 3.73
C VAL A 164 -16.00 6.95 2.34
N SER A 165 -14.79 7.48 2.27
CA SER A 165 -14.07 7.65 1.00
C SER A 165 -13.28 6.41 0.62
N ARG A 166 -12.60 5.80 1.59
CA ARG A 166 -11.65 4.72 1.40
C ARG A 166 -11.60 3.83 2.63
N VAL A 167 -11.45 2.53 2.37
CA VAL A 167 -11.16 1.52 3.36
C VAL A 167 -10.05 0.63 2.81
N ALA A 168 -9.03 0.37 3.62
CA ALA A 168 -7.95 -0.52 3.23
C ALA A 168 -7.54 -1.42 4.41
N VAL A 169 -7.26 -2.68 4.10
CA VAL A 169 -6.71 -3.65 5.05
C VAL A 169 -5.24 -3.84 4.68
N THR A 170 -4.36 -3.47 5.59
CA THR A 170 -2.92 -3.62 5.42
C THR A 170 -2.42 -4.74 6.31
N VAL A 171 -1.89 -5.80 5.69
CA VAL A 171 -1.23 -6.90 6.40
C VAL A 171 0.27 -6.64 6.38
N HIS A 172 0.84 -6.33 7.53
CA HIS A 172 2.28 -6.22 7.71
C HIS A 172 2.83 -7.56 8.18
N SER A 173 3.78 -8.12 7.44
CA SER A 173 4.56 -9.28 7.87
C SER A 173 6.02 -8.87 7.94
N GLY A 174 6.66 -9.14 9.07
CA GLY A 174 8.05 -8.76 9.32
C GLY A 174 8.74 -9.75 10.24
N PRO A 175 10.08 -9.69 10.35
CA PRO A 175 10.80 -10.47 11.35
C PRO A 175 10.29 -10.09 12.73
N ALA A 176 9.93 -11.06 13.56
CA ALA A 176 9.61 -10.79 14.95
C ALA A 176 10.86 -10.22 15.62
N PRO A 177 10.73 -9.17 16.46
CA PRO A 177 11.85 -8.67 17.23
C PRO A 177 12.45 -9.83 18.01
N ARG A 178 13.76 -10.02 17.88
CA ARG A 178 14.47 -11.03 18.69
C ARG A 178 14.18 -10.68 20.15
N PRO A 179 13.66 -11.62 20.96
CA PRO A 179 13.45 -11.34 22.37
C PRO A 179 14.78 -10.79 22.93
N PRO A 180 14.75 -9.72 23.75
CA PRO A 180 15.95 -9.25 24.40
C PRO A 180 16.63 -10.46 25.05
N HIS A 181 17.96 -10.52 25.01
CA HIS A 181 18.72 -11.57 25.71
C HIS A 181 18.48 -11.45 27.22
N GLY A 182 17.30 -11.85 27.67
CA GLY A 182 16.98 -12.18 29.05
C GLY A 182 17.23 -13.68 29.19
N ASP A 183 17.91 -14.05 30.26
CA ASP A 183 18.29 -15.42 30.60
C ASP A 183 17.25 -16.43 30.15
N VAL A 184 17.57 -17.20 29.10
CA VAL A 184 16.71 -18.30 28.68
C VAL A 184 16.62 -19.23 29.90
N PRO A 185 15.44 -19.40 30.53
CA PRO A 185 15.32 -20.16 31.76
C PRO A 185 15.87 -21.58 31.55
N SER A 186 16.84 -21.96 32.38
CA SER A 186 17.45 -23.29 32.33
C SER A 186 16.40 -24.38 32.56
N GLY A 187 16.54 -25.53 31.88
CA GLY A 187 15.63 -26.67 32.02
C GLY A 187 14.65 -26.80 30.84
N VAL A 188 13.48 -27.39 31.10
CA VAL A 188 12.51 -27.77 30.06
C VAL A 188 12.01 -26.53 29.28
N ALA A 189 11.70 -25.43 29.97
CA ALA A 189 11.26 -24.18 29.35
C ALA A 189 12.31 -23.62 28.37
N GLY A 190 13.60 -23.69 28.73
CA GLY A 190 14.69 -23.28 27.85
C GLY A 190 14.86 -24.19 26.64
N SER A 191 14.69 -25.51 26.80
CA SER A 191 14.72 -26.44 25.67
C SER A 191 13.55 -26.27 24.70
N ILE A 192 12.36 -25.95 25.21
CA ILE A 192 11.17 -25.65 24.38
C ILE A 192 11.38 -24.33 23.65
N MET A 193 11.84 -23.28 24.33
CA MET A 193 12.13 -22.00 23.66
C MET A 193 13.27 -22.10 22.64
N ALA A 194 14.30 -22.89 22.93
CA ALA A 194 15.38 -23.16 21.97
C ALA A 194 14.89 -23.98 20.76
N ALA A 195 14.02 -24.97 20.97
CA ALA A 195 13.40 -25.73 19.89
C ALA A 195 12.49 -24.83 19.04
N MET A 196 11.60 -24.03 19.65
CA MET A 196 10.74 -23.10 18.93
C MET A 196 11.54 -22.02 18.17
N ALA A 197 12.66 -21.55 18.73
CA ALA A 197 13.54 -20.59 18.07
C ALA A 197 14.36 -21.21 16.93
N ALA A 198 14.65 -22.52 16.99
CA ALA A 198 15.35 -23.26 15.95
C ALA A 198 14.43 -23.62 14.76
N ASP A 199 13.12 -23.77 15.01
CA ASP A 199 12.17 -24.34 14.04
C ASP A 199 11.53 -23.32 13.08
N GLY A 200 11.77 -22.01 13.22
CA GLY A 200 11.23 -21.09 12.22
C GLY A 200 11.61 -19.62 12.40
N LEU A 201 11.73 -18.92 11.27
CA LEU A 201 11.65 -17.47 11.22
C LEU A 201 10.35 -17.05 11.94
N HIS A 202 10.47 -16.59 13.18
CA HIS A 202 9.37 -15.91 13.85
C HIS A 202 8.99 -14.71 12.99
N THR A 203 7.87 -14.82 12.29
CA THR A 203 7.35 -13.76 11.43
C THR A 203 6.20 -13.14 12.19
N ARG A 204 6.35 -11.88 12.61
CA ARG A 204 5.27 -11.12 13.24
C ARG A 204 4.36 -10.66 12.11
N THR A 205 3.10 -11.07 12.16
CA THR A 205 2.06 -10.54 11.27
C THR A 205 1.17 -9.60 12.08
N ARG A 206 0.99 -8.38 11.60
CA ARG A 206 0.08 -7.39 12.17
C ARG A 206 -0.83 -6.89 11.08
N THR A 207 -2.14 -6.98 11.28
CA THR A 207 -3.13 -6.46 10.34
C THR A 207 -3.71 -5.17 10.88
N VAL A 208 -3.79 -4.16 10.02
CA VAL A 208 -4.32 -2.84 10.35
C VAL A 208 -5.38 -2.47 9.32
N LEU A 209 -6.57 -2.15 9.80
CA LEU A 209 -7.65 -1.57 9.02
C LEU A 209 -7.53 -0.05 9.06
N SER A 210 -7.48 0.58 7.90
CA SER A 210 -7.54 2.04 7.75
C SER A 210 -8.90 2.45 7.19
N LEU A 211 -9.61 3.33 7.90
CA LEU A 211 -10.90 3.89 7.50
C LEU A 211 -10.73 5.38 7.27
N THR A 212 -11.03 5.86 6.06
CA THR A 212 -10.86 7.27 5.69
C THR A 212 -12.19 7.91 5.36
N VAL A 213 -12.55 8.96 6.10
CA VAL A 213 -13.65 9.87 5.79
C VAL A 213 -13.12 11.05 4.99
N SER A 214 -13.82 11.40 3.91
CA SER A 214 -13.42 12.53 3.07
C SER A 214 -13.47 13.84 3.86
N ALA A 215 -12.38 14.61 3.81
CA ALA A 215 -12.33 15.97 4.34
C ALA A 215 -11.47 16.79 3.38
N ASP A 216 -12.13 17.60 2.54
CA ASP A 216 -11.46 18.37 1.50
C ASP A 216 -10.91 19.69 2.07
N GLN A 217 -11.69 20.34 2.94
CA GLN A 217 -11.30 21.59 3.60
C GLN A 217 -10.96 21.37 5.08
N LYS A 218 -10.08 22.22 5.61
CA LYS A 218 -9.71 22.22 7.04
C LYS A 218 -10.92 22.46 7.96
N SER A 219 -11.93 23.21 7.48
CA SER A 219 -13.19 23.45 8.19
C SER A 219 -13.97 22.17 8.47
N ASP A 220 -13.81 21.15 7.62
CA ASP A 220 -14.61 19.93 7.64
C ASP A 220 -13.96 18.86 8.52
N VAL A 221 -12.72 19.09 8.96
CA VAL A 221 -11.94 18.15 9.77
C VAL A 221 -12.64 17.78 11.08
N PRO A 222 -13.20 18.72 11.88
CA PRO A 222 -13.91 18.34 13.11
C PRO A 222 -15.14 17.45 12.86
N ALA A 223 -15.89 17.73 11.78
CA ALA A 223 -17.04 16.91 11.39
C ALA A 223 -16.58 15.53 10.92
N ALA A 224 -15.53 15.47 10.10
CA ALA A 224 -14.95 14.21 9.64
C ALA A 224 -14.38 13.38 10.81
N CYS A 225 -13.78 14.00 11.83
CA CYS A 225 -13.36 13.30 13.04
C CYS A 225 -14.55 12.65 13.76
N ALA A 226 -15.67 13.36 13.92
CA ALA A 226 -16.87 12.82 14.54
C ALA A 226 -17.43 11.63 13.73
N SER A 227 -17.56 11.77 12.40
CA SER A 227 -17.97 10.68 11.52
C SER A 227 -17.05 9.46 11.62
N VAL A 228 -15.74 9.65 11.72
CA VAL A 228 -14.79 8.55 11.90
C VAL A 228 -15.03 7.84 13.24
N LEU A 229 -15.23 8.58 14.34
CA LEU A 229 -15.52 7.99 15.65
C LEU A 229 -16.83 7.19 15.63
N ASP A 230 -17.88 7.71 14.98
CA ASP A 230 -19.15 7.00 14.81
C ASP A 230 -18.94 5.69 14.02
N LEU A 231 -18.14 5.72 12.95
CA LEU A 231 -17.78 4.51 12.20
C LEU A 231 -16.99 3.50 13.03
N LEU A 232 -16.08 3.96 13.89
CA LEU A 232 -15.30 3.09 14.78
C LEU A 232 -16.21 2.33 15.76
N SER A 233 -17.26 3.00 16.27
CA SER A 233 -18.26 2.36 17.13
C SER A 233 -19.07 1.27 16.41
N GLY A 234 -19.17 1.35 15.07
CA GLY A 234 -19.90 0.41 14.23
C GLY A 234 -19.09 -0.78 13.70
N LEU A 235 -17.90 -1.05 14.24
CA LEU A 235 -16.98 -2.08 13.71
C LEU A 235 -17.28 -3.52 14.14
N ASP A 236 -18.25 -3.75 15.02
CA ASP A 236 -18.67 -5.07 15.49
C ASP A 236 -18.91 -6.12 14.38
N PRO A 237 -19.45 -5.79 13.19
CA PRO A 237 -19.66 -6.77 12.12
C PRO A 237 -18.38 -7.47 11.63
N LEU A 238 -17.20 -6.87 11.84
CA LEU A 238 -15.91 -7.46 11.47
C LEU A 238 -15.61 -8.75 12.25
N SER A 239 -16.20 -8.94 13.43
CA SER A 239 -16.11 -10.21 14.17
C SER A 239 -16.56 -11.43 13.33
N ARG A 240 -17.55 -11.25 12.46
CA ARG A 240 -18.04 -12.29 11.54
C ARG A 240 -17.12 -12.55 10.36
N CYS A 241 -16.19 -11.63 10.10
CA CYS A 241 -15.23 -11.70 9.01
C CYS A 241 -13.97 -12.52 9.39
N GLY A 242 -14.01 -13.21 10.53
CA GLY A 242 -12.89 -14.01 11.02
C GLY A 242 -11.78 -13.18 11.66
N VAL A 243 -12.11 -11.99 12.16
CA VAL A 243 -11.14 -11.09 12.77
C VAL A 243 -11.65 -10.47 14.07
N ALA A 244 -10.77 -10.31 15.05
CA ALA A 244 -11.00 -9.56 16.27
C ALA A 244 -10.58 -8.10 16.06
N VAL A 245 -11.47 -7.16 16.37
CA VAL A 245 -11.18 -5.72 16.31
C VAL A 245 -10.56 -5.30 17.63
N LEU A 246 -9.38 -4.69 17.57
CA LEU A 246 -8.72 -4.09 18.73
C LEU A 246 -9.07 -2.59 18.81
N PRO A 247 -8.87 -1.94 19.97
CA PRO A 247 -9.05 -0.50 20.09
C PRO A 247 -8.22 0.26 19.05
N ALA A 248 -8.79 1.36 18.51
CA ALA A 248 -8.09 2.21 17.55
C ALA A 248 -6.77 2.73 18.16
N MET A 249 -5.75 2.90 17.32
CA MET A 249 -4.43 3.35 17.76
C MET A 249 -4.47 4.78 18.30
N GLY A 250 -3.78 5.05 19.41
CA GLY A 250 -3.52 6.41 19.89
C GLY A 250 -2.48 7.13 19.01
N SER A 251 -2.30 8.44 19.17
CA SER A 251 -1.29 9.19 18.39
C SER A 251 0.12 8.64 18.53
N THR A 252 0.50 8.23 19.74
CA THR A 252 1.81 7.64 20.02
C THR A 252 2.00 6.33 19.25
N ASP A 253 0.97 5.48 19.22
CA ASP A 253 1.00 4.21 18.49
C ASP A 253 1.05 4.44 16.98
N VAL A 254 0.32 5.44 16.47
CA VAL A 254 0.36 5.85 15.06
C VAL A 254 1.74 6.39 14.68
N ALA A 255 2.35 7.22 15.52
CA ALA A 255 3.70 7.75 15.31
C ALA A 255 4.75 6.63 15.28
N LEU A 256 4.66 5.68 16.22
CA LEU A 256 5.50 4.49 16.24
C LEU A 256 5.28 3.63 14.99
N TRP A 257 4.04 3.42 14.58
CA TRP A 257 3.68 2.66 13.38
C TRP A 257 4.29 3.27 12.11
N LEU A 258 4.18 4.59 11.94
CA LEU A 258 4.79 5.31 10.83
C LEU A 258 6.32 5.21 10.86
N ARG A 259 6.94 5.34 12.04
CA ARG A 259 8.38 5.22 12.21
C ARG A 259 8.88 3.81 11.88
N GLN A 260 8.16 2.77 12.32
CA GLN A 260 8.48 1.37 12.03
C GLN A 260 8.42 1.04 10.53
N ALA A 261 7.61 1.76 9.75
CA ALA A 261 7.59 1.61 8.29
C ALA A 261 8.92 2.04 7.62
N PHE A 262 9.67 2.96 8.25
CA PHE A 262 10.99 3.43 7.79
C PHE A 262 12.15 2.80 8.56
N ASP A 263 11.91 2.21 9.73
CA ASP A 263 12.94 1.51 10.50
C ASP A 263 12.34 0.24 11.11
N PRO A 264 12.27 -0.86 10.35
CA PRO A 264 11.62 -2.09 10.81
C PRO A 264 12.37 -2.78 11.94
N TRP A 265 13.62 -2.39 12.20
CA TRP A 265 14.43 -2.92 13.30
C TRP A 265 14.24 -2.14 14.60
N LEU A 266 13.50 -1.03 14.57
CA LEU A 266 13.14 -0.30 15.76
C LEU A 266 12.28 -1.20 16.65
N ALA A 267 12.84 -1.59 17.80
CA ALA A 267 12.08 -2.29 18.83
C ALA A 267 10.84 -1.46 19.21
N ASP A 268 9.81 -2.11 19.76
CA ASP A 268 8.66 -1.42 20.38
C ASP A 268 9.20 -0.55 21.54
N LEU A 269 9.69 0.65 21.20
CA LEU A 269 10.29 1.59 22.13
C LEU A 269 9.15 2.18 22.95
N ILE A 270 9.30 2.09 24.27
CA ILE A 270 8.36 2.66 25.25
C ILE A 270 8.32 4.20 25.15
N ALA A 271 9.28 4.82 24.46
CA ALA A 271 9.31 6.26 24.20
C ALA A 271 8.82 6.55 22.78
N ALA A 272 7.75 7.34 22.67
CA ALA A 272 7.25 7.88 21.42
C ALA A 272 8.40 8.57 20.66
N PRO A 273 8.73 8.14 19.43
CA PRO A 273 9.76 8.82 18.65
C PRO A 273 9.32 10.27 18.43
N THR A 274 10.23 11.22 18.71
CA THR A 274 9.96 12.66 18.51
C THR A 274 9.76 12.99 17.03
N ASP A 275 10.32 12.15 16.16
CA ASP A 275 10.25 12.27 14.71
C ASP A 275 9.62 11.01 14.09
N MET A 276 8.59 11.21 13.25
CA MET A 276 7.90 10.12 12.55
C MET A 276 8.57 9.75 11.22
N GLY A 277 9.35 10.66 10.65
CA GLY A 277 9.98 10.50 9.35
C GLY A 277 11.31 9.73 9.39
N PRO A 278 11.81 9.27 8.23
CA PRO A 278 13.15 8.70 8.11
C PRO A 278 14.22 9.78 8.34
N THR A 279 15.35 9.40 8.94
CA THR A 279 16.50 10.30 9.17
C THR A 279 17.33 10.51 7.91
N ALA A 280 17.46 9.48 7.07
CA ALA A 280 18.19 9.53 5.81
C ALA A 280 17.47 8.72 4.73
N VAL A 281 17.40 9.31 3.52
CA VAL A 281 16.67 8.74 2.39
C VAL A 281 17.49 8.78 1.12
N GLN A 282 17.39 7.71 0.33
CA GLN A 282 17.83 7.67 -1.06
C GLN A 282 16.80 6.99 -1.95
N GLU A 283 16.19 7.77 -2.85
CA GLU A 283 15.27 7.24 -3.86
C GLU A 283 16.03 6.75 -5.10
N THR A 284 15.65 5.57 -5.58
CA THR A 284 16.11 4.97 -6.85
C THR A 284 14.90 4.46 -7.63
N TRP A 285 15.07 4.21 -8.93
CA TRP A 285 14.03 3.76 -9.87
C TRP A 285 13.01 2.74 -9.35
N GLY A 286 13.48 1.71 -8.64
CA GLY A 286 12.64 0.61 -8.15
C GLY A 286 12.70 0.41 -6.64
N THR A 287 13.45 1.26 -5.93
CA THR A 287 13.75 1.05 -4.52
C THR A 287 13.89 2.38 -3.81
N TYR A 288 13.30 2.46 -2.64
CA TYR A 288 13.40 3.59 -1.74
C TYR A 288 14.19 3.14 -0.52
N ARG A 289 15.44 3.59 -0.40
CA ARG A 289 16.30 3.27 0.74
C ARG A 289 16.06 4.29 1.85
N HIS A 290 15.83 3.80 3.06
CA HIS A 290 15.62 4.57 4.28
C HIS A 290 16.49 3.99 5.41
N ASP A 291 16.35 4.51 6.63
CA ASP A 291 17.25 4.31 7.77
C ASP A 291 17.72 2.86 7.94
N GLY A 292 16.78 1.93 8.08
CA GLY A 292 17.06 0.53 8.40
C GLY A 292 16.82 -0.46 7.25
N ALA A 293 16.18 -0.04 6.16
CA ALA A 293 15.81 -0.97 5.09
C ALA A 293 15.66 -0.32 3.70
N VAL A 294 15.21 -1.16 2.76
CA VAL A 294 14.90 -0.77 1.39
C VAL A 294 13.47 -1.16 1.10
N SER A 295 12.63 -0.18 0.82
CA SER A 295 11.25 -0.39 0.39
C SER A 295 11.16 -0.51 -1.12
N ALA A 296 10.35 -1.45 -1.61
CA ALA A 296 9.96 -1.54 -3.01
C ALA A 296 8.43 -1.72 -3.06
N CYS A 297 7.76 -1.05 -3.99
CA CYS A 297 6.32 -1.13 -4.16
C CYS A 297 6.00 -1.89 -5.46
N TYR A 298 5.07 -2.83 -5.35
CA TYR A 298 4.52 -3.57 -6.47
C TYR A 298 3.00 -3.45 -6.40
N SER A 299 2.36 -3.13 -7.53
CA SER A 299 0.91 -3.08 -7.63
C SER A 299 0.42 -4.22 -8.53
N TRP A 300 -0.67 -4.86 -8.09
CA TRP A 300 -1.46 -5.71 -8.95
C TRP A 300 -2.49 -4.87 -9.68
N HIS A 301 -2.70 -5.16 -10.96
CA HIS A 301 -3.74 -4.54 -11.75
C HIS A 301 -4.62 -5.67 -12.28
N GLU A 302 -5.86 -5.70 -11.83
CA GLU A 302 -6.87 -6.59 -12.38
C GLU A 302 -7.21 -6.13 -13.82
N PRO A 303 -7.28 -7.06 -14.78
CA PRO A 303 -7.61 -6.75 -16.17
C PRO A 303 -9.10 -6.46 -16.40
#